data_AF-A0A368GIV3-F1
#
_entry.id   AF-A0A368GIV3-F1
#
_cell.length_a   1.000
_cell.length_b   1.000
_cell.length_c   1.000
_cell.angle_alpha   90.00
_cell.angle_beta   90.00
_cell.angle_gamma   90.00
#
_symmetry.space_group_name_H-M   'P 1'
#
loop_
_entity.id
_entity.type
_entity.pdbx_description
1 polymer ?
#
loop_
_entity_poly.entity_id
_entity_poly.type
_entity_poly.pdbx_seq_one_letter_code
_entity_poly.pdbx_strand_id
1 'polypeptide(L)'
;MLCFQEELMPLEGNGREACVAQFIDMCDDMVVDGNISVDEWCDCFSFADDLRHEPPCHKAKHAVDPHMAGVFLPRCDLEGYYRPEQCHNGYCWCVDRYGREFDHSRTKGELPDCGQYSNELDEEEKVDLKHRL
;
A
#
# COMPACT_ATOMS: atom_id res chain seq x y z
N MET A 1 16.19 7.30 -0.27
CA MET A 1 15.96 8.76 -0.40
C MET A 1 15.16 9.15 0.82
N LEU A 2 15.76 9.89 1.76
CA LEU A 2 15.12 10.22 3.03
C LEU A 2 14.25 11.47 2.79
N CYS A 3 12.93 11.35 2.92
CA CYS A 3 12.03 12.51 2.93
C CYS A 3 12.31 13.31 4.21
N PHE A 4 13.14 14.35 4.11
CA PHE A 4 13.36 15.30 5.20
C PHE A 4 12.24 16.34 5.21
N GLN A 5 11.81 16.64 6.44
CA GLN A 5 10.75 17.56 6.86
C GLN A 5 10.92 19.03 6.35
N GLU A 6 11.98 19.35 5.60
CA GLU A 6 12.25 20.71 5.09
C GLU A 6 11.50 21.06 3.80
N GLU A 7 10.85 20.11 3.13
CA GLU A 7 9.97 20.36 1.96
C GLU A 7 8.58 20.90 2.36
N LEU A 8 8.30 21.04 3.67
CA LEU A 8 6.96 21.34 4.22
C LEU A 8 6.49 22.81 4.14
N MET A 9 7.16 23.73 3.45
CA MET A 9 6.60 25.07 3.19
C MET A 9 7.03 25.59 1.81
N PRO A 10 6.08 25.90 0.90
CA PRO A 10 4.92 26.75 1.17
C PRO A 10 3.61 26.24 0.54
N LEU A 11 2.78 25.54 1.32
CA LEU A 11 1.35 25.37 1.05
C LEU A 11 0.46 26.16 2.02
N GLU A 12 1.04 27.00 2.88
CA GLU A 12 0.26 27.95 3.67
C GLU A 12 0.14 29.27 2.88
N GLY A 13 -1.04 29.53 2.31
CA GLY A 13 -1.41 30.91 1.94
C GLY A 13 -1.50 31.26 0.45
N ASN A 14 -1.80 30.30 -0.43
CA ASN A 14 -2.30 30.63 -1.77
C ASN A 14 -3.44 29.67 -2.08
N GLY A 15 -4.62 30.16 -2.46
CA GLY A 15 -5.88 29.41 -2.68
C GLY A 15 -5.87 28.25 -3.70
N ARG A 16 -4.68 27.76 -4.05
CA ARG A 16 -4.38 26.42 -4.57
C ARG A 16 -4.57 25.32 -3.52
N GLU A 17 -4.74 25.65 -2.24
CA GLU A 17 -5.10 24.71 -1.16
C GLU A 17 -6.30 23.84 -1.53
N ALA A 18 -7.32 24.38 -2.21
CA ALA A 18 -8.47 23.58 -2.65
C ALA A 18 -8.12 22.53 -3.72
N CYS A 19 -7.21 22.85 -4.64
CA CYS A 19 -6.75 21.91 -5.67
C CYS A 19 -5.78 20.87 -5.10
N VAL A 20 -4.94 21.28 -4.16
CA VAL A 20 -3.96 20.39 -3.51
C VAL A 20 -4.64 19.53 -2.45
N ALA A 21 -5.67 20.01 -1.78
CA ALA A 21 -6.46 19.23 -0.83
C ALA A 21 -7.17 18.06 -1.51
N GLN A 22 -7.73 18.24 -2.71
CA GLN A 22 -8.33 17.12 -3.47
C GLN A 22 -7.30 16.07 -3.87
N PHE A 23 -6.05 16.48 -4.11
CA PHE A 23 -4.96 15.57 -4.41
C PHE A 23 -4.45 14.84 -3.16
N ILE A 24 -4.36 15.54 -2.03
CA ILE A 24 -3.94 14.98 -0.72
C ILE A 24 -5.02 14.04 -0.14
N ASP A 25 -6.30 14.36 -0.31
CA ASP A 25 -7.46 13.52 0.07
C ASP A 25 -7.44 12.16 -0.64
N MET A 26 -6.94 12.14 -1.88
CA MET A 26 -6.77 10.89 -2.63
C MET A 26 -5.61 10.02 -2.12
N CYS A 27 -4.75 10.59 -1.28
CA CYS A 27 -3.60 9.93 -0.67
C CYS A 27 -3.84 9.54 0.81
N ASP A 28 -5.00 9.84 1.38
CA ASP A 28 -5.44 9.47 2.74
C ASP A 28 -6.15 8.11 2.71
N ASP A 29 -5.39 7.05 2.40
CA ASP A 29 -5.94 5.75 1.97
C ASP A 29 -5.79 4.61 3.00
N MET A 30 -4.99 4.80 4.06
CA MET A 30 -4.73 3.77 5.07
C MET A 30 -5.76 3.83 6.20
N VAL A 31 -6.19 5.04 6.58
CA VAL A 31 -7.15 5.25 7.68
C VAL A 31 -8.30 6.20 7.33
N VAL A 32 -8.30 6.85 6.16
CA VAL A 32 -9.32 7.81 5.68
C VAL A 32 -9.74 8.73 6.84
N ASP A 33 -8.76 9.39 7.46
CA ASP A 33 -8.95 10.17 8.67
C ASP A 33 -8.91 11.70 8.45
N GLY A 34 -8.68 12.10 7.19
CA GLY A 34 -8.56 13.46 6.71
C GLY A 34 -7.17 14.07 6.90
N ASN A 35 -6.17 13.30 7.36
CA ASN A 35 -4.85 13.82 7.69
C ASN A 35 -3.71 12.88 7.25
N ILE A 36 -2.97 13.31 6.22
CA ILE A 36 -1.88 12.53 5.64
C ILE A 36 -0.72 12.28 6.63
N SER A 37 -0.53 11.01 7.00
CA SER A 37 0.59 10.51 7.80
C SER A 37 1.88 10.40 6.97
N VAL A 38 3.02 10.12 7.61
CA VAL A 38 4.30 9.91 6.91
C VAL A 38 4.22 8.70 5.97
N ASP A 39 3.50 7.66 6.36
CA ASP A 39 3.32 6.45 5.54
C ASP A 39 2.46 6.77 4.31
N GLU A 40 1.35 7.49 4.48
CA GLU A 40 0.50 7.97 3.38
C GLU A 40 1.22 8.95 2.45
N TRP A 41 2.06 9.82 3.01
CA TRP A 41 2.89 10.76 2.25
C TRP A 41 3.93 10.03 1.40
N CYS A 42 4.58 9.01 1.97
CA CYS A 42 5.55 8.17 1.27
C CYS A 42 4.88 7.39 0.13
N ASP A 43 3.69 6.83 0.34
CA ASP A 43 2.93 6.14 -0.70
C ASP A 43 2.54 7.10 -1.85
N CYS A 44 2.07 8.31 -1.51
CA CYS A 44 1.61 9.34 -2.44
C CYS A 44 2.72 9.87 -3.38
N PHE A 45 3.95 10.05 -2.88
CA PHE A 45 5.04 10.72 -3.61
C PHE A 45 6.18 9.80 -4.08
N SER A 46 6.11 8.49 -3.81
CA SER A 46 7.09 7.51 -4.33
C SER A 46 7.15 7.41 -5.87
N PHE A 47 6.23 8.10 -6.55
CA PHE A 47 5.97 8.03 -7.99
C PHE A 47 6.33 9.27 -8.80
N ALA A 48 6.74 10.37 -8.16
CA ALA A 48 7.03 11.63 -8.85
C ALA A 48 8.36 11.61 -9.65
N ASP A 49 9.07 10.48 -9.70
CA ASP A 49 10.26 10.29 -10.52
C ASP A 49 9.89 9.45 -11.75
N ASP A 50 9.89 10.09 -12.93
CA ASP A 50 9.50 9.61 -14.28
C ASP A 50 10.22 8.32 -14.78
N LEU A 51 10.99 7.65 -13.91
CA LEU A 51 11.85 6.52 -14.22
C LEU A 51 11.43 5.19 -13.58
N ARG A 52 10.39 5.15 -12.74
CA ARG A 52 9.93 3.91 -12.10
C ARG A 52 8.60 3.45 -12.66
N HIS A 53 8.60 2.22 -13.19
CA HIS A 53 7.36 1.46 -13.35
C HIS A 53 6.69 1.39 -11.97
N GLU A 54 5.44 1.82 -11.90
CA GLU A 54 4.64 1.75 -10.69
C GLU A 54 4.59 0.29 -10.19
N PRO A 55 5.05 0.00 -8.96
CA PRO A 55 4.93 -1.31 -8.34
C PRO A 55 3.48 -1.79 -8.34
N PRO A 56 3.27 -3.11 -8.41
CA PRO A 56 1.98 -3.68 -8.74
C PRO A 56 0.90 -3.44 -7.66
N CYS A 57 1.28 -3.27 -6.39
CA CYS A 57 0.32 -3.00 -5.33
C CYS A 57 -0.14 -1.54 -5.35
N HIS A 58 0.78 -0.58 -5.46
CA HIS A 58 0.43 0.84 -5.58
C HIS A 58 -0.44 1.10 -6.81
N LYS A 59 -0.11 0.48 -7.95
CA LYS A 59 -0.96 0.54 -9.15
C LYS A 59 -2.38 0.02 -8.91
N ALA A 60 -2.53 -1.06 -8.17
CA ALA A 60 -3.85 -1.61 -7.85
C ALA A 60 -4.61 -0.73 -6.85
N LYS A 61 -3.90 -0.13 -5.87
CA LYS A 61 -4.43 0.82 -4.89
C LYS A 61 -4.97 2.09 -5.57
N HIS A 62 -4.19 2.69 -6.48
CA HIS A 62 -4.60 3.88 -7.24
C HIS A 62 -5.67 3.64 -8.29
N ALA A 63 -5.89 2.38 -8.69
CA ALA A 63 -6.94 2.02 -9.65
C ALA A 63 -8.35 2.03 -9.06
N VAL A 64 -8.47 2.18 -7.74
CA VAL A 64 -9.75 2.14 -7.01
C VAL A 64 -9.95 3.41 -6.19
N ASP A 65 -11.19 3.86 -6.06
CA ASP A 65 -11.56 4.98 -5.20
C ASP A 65 -11.79 4.46 -3.77
N PRO A 66 -10.96 4.84 -2.78
CA PRO A 66 -11.08 4.36 -1.40
C PRO A 66 -12.39 4.76 -0.73
N HIS A 67 -13.09 5.79 -1.22
CA HIS A 67 -14.36 6.26 -0.69
C HIS A 67 -15.55 5.39 -1.11
N MET A 68 -15.37 4.44 -2.03
CA MET A 68 -16.41 3.52 -2.44
C MET A 68 -16.61 2.39 -1.42
N ALA A 69 -17.77 2.36 -0.78
CA ALA A 69 -18.10 1.34 0.21
C ALA A 69 -18.00 -0.08 -0.37
N GLY A 70 -17.25 -0.95 0.33
CA GLY A 70 -17.06 -2.35 -0.06
C GLY A 70 -15.99 -2.58 -1.12
N VAL A 71 -15.25 -1.55 -1.53
CA VAL A 71 -14.08 -1.70 -2.40
C VAL A 71 -12.93 -2.40 -1.67
N PHE A 72 -12.15 -3.19 -2.40
CA PHE A 72 -10.94 -3.79 -1.88
C PHE A 72 -9.76 -2.84 -2.06
N LEU A 73 -9.21 -2.36 -0.95
CA LEU A 73 -7.95 -1.63 -0.91
C LEU A 73 -6.83 -2.61 -0.55
N PRO A 74 -5.89 -2.90 -1.45
CA PRO A 74 -4.78 -3.79 -1.15
C PRO A 74 -3.81 -3.12 -0.16
N ARG A 75 -3.26 -3.92 0.76
CA ARG A 75 -2.16 -3.48 1.63
C ARG A 75 -0.83 -3.63 0.90
N CYS A 76 -0.08 -2.55 0.88
CA CYS A 76 1.21 -2.47 0.21
C CYS A 76 2.33 -2.28 1.25
N ASP A 77 3.54 -2.72 0.90
CA ASP A 77 4.75 -2.39 1.64
C ASP A 77 5.34 -1.06 1.14
N LEU A 78 6.40 -0.60 1.82
CA LEU A 78 7.08 0.66 1.50
C LEU A 78 7.74 0.67 0.11
N GLU A 79 7.93 -0.48 -0.51
CA GLU A 79 8.48 -0.61 -1.86
C GLU A 79 7.37 -0.68 -2.93
N GLY A 80 6.11 -0.66 -2.52
CA GLY A 80 4.92 -0.72 -3.37
C GLY A 80 4.55 -2.12 -3.85
N TYR A 81 5.10 -3.16 -3.24
CA TYR A 81 4.69 -4.55 -3.44
C TYR A 81 3.61 -4.94 -2.43
N TYR A 82 2.97 -6.08 -2.66
CA TYR A 82 1.91 -6.54 -1.78
C TYR A 82 2.50 -6.99 -0.45
N ARG A 83 1.87 -6.60 0.66
CA ARG A 83 2.17 -7.24 1.94
C ARG A 83 1.73 -8.71 1.88
N PRO A 84 2.42 -9.62 2.60
CA PRO A 84 2.07 -11.04 2.56
C PRO A 84 0.62 -11.28 3.01
N GLU A 85 0.14 -10.50 3.97
CA GLU A 85 -1.21 -10.63 4.55
C GLU A 85 -2.16 -9.59 3.97
N GLN A 86 -3.14 -10.03 3.19
CA GLN A 86 -4.22 -9.19 2.68
C GLN A 86 -5.52 -9.50 3.42
N CYS A 87 -6.33 -8.48 3.68
CA CYS A 87 -7.62 -8.63 4.35
C CYS A 87 -8.70 -7.80 3.68
N HIS A 88 -9.88 -8.38 3.50
CA HIS A 88 -11.06 -7.72 2.96
C HIS A 88 -12.34 -8.40 3.42
N ASN A 89 -13.34 -7.60 3.82
CA ASN A 89 -14.69 -8.07 4.21
C ASN A 89 -14.69 -9.25 5.21
N GLY A 90 -13.78 -9.21 6.20
CA GLY A 90 -13.68 -10.23 7.25
C GLY A 90 -12.96 -11.52 6.84
N TYR A 91 -12.44 -11.58 5.61
CA TYR A 91 -11.52 -12.63 5.17
C TYR A 91 -10.10 -12.08 5.07
N CYS A 92 -9.13 -12.92 5.39
CA CYS A 92 -7.72 -12.63 5.16
C CYS A 92 -7.09 -13.78 4.40
N TRP A 93 -6.04 -13.51 3.61
CA TRP A 93 -5.34 -14.52 2.81
C TRP A 93 -3.89 -14.12 2.61
N CYS A 94 -3.07 -15.10 2.22
CA CYS A 94 -1.66 -14.86 1.93
C CYS A 94 -1.44 -14.61 0.44
N VAL A 95 -0.59 -13.64 0.11
CA VAL A 95 -0.19 -13.34 -1.26
C VAL A 95 1.33 -13.27 -1.42
N ASP A 96 1.80 -13.51 -2.63
CA ASP A 96 3.18 -13.22 -3.01
C ASP A 96 3.43 -11.70 -3.22
N ARG A 97 4.66 -11.32 -3.59
CA ARG A 97 5.03 -9.91 -3.83
C ARG A 97 4.21 -9.23 -4.94
N TYR A 98 3.59 -10.00 -5.83
CA TYR A 98 2.81 -9.51 -6.97
C TYR A 98 1.30 -9.59 -6.74
N GLY A 99 0.85 -10.05 -5.57
CA GLY A 99 -0.56 -10.14 -5.21
C GLY A 99 -1.23 -11.44 -5.61
N ARG A 100 -0.48 -12.48 -6.02
CA ARG A 100 -1.05 -13.82 -6.29
C ARG A 100 -1.34 -14.51 -4.96
N GLU A 101 -2.59 -14.91 -4.75
CA GLU A 101 -3.03 -15.64 -3.56
C GLU A 101 -2.40 -17.04 -3.52
N PHE A 102 -1.88 -17.43 -2.35
CA PHE A 102 -1.46 -18.81 -2.10
C PHE A 102 -2.67 -19.71 -1.89
N ASP A 103 -2.62 -20.91 -2.45
CA ASP A 103 -3.70 -21.88 -2.33
C ASP A 103 -4.00 -22.22 -0.87
N HIS A 104 -5.30 -22.32 -0.57
CA HIS A 104 -5.80 -22.66 0.77
C HIS A 104 -5.39 -21.69 1.89
N SER A 105 -4.95 -20.47 1.58
CA SER A 105 -4.52 -19.47 2.57
C SER A 105 -5.65 -18.67 3.22
N ARG A 106 -6.86 -18.74 2.67
CA ARG A 106 -7.97 -17.87 3.07
C ARG A 106 -8.57 -18.26 4.42
N THR A 107 -8.49 -17.36 5.40
CA THR A 107 -9.06 -17.47 6.75
C THR A 107 -10.18 -16.45 6.97
N LYS A 108 -11.01 -16.66 7.99
CA LYS A 108 -12.10 -15.74 8.36
C LYS A 108 -11.90 -15.23 9.78
N GLY A 109 -11.81 -13.91 9.93
CA GLY A 109 -11.71 -13.25 11.24
C GLY A 109 -10.36 -13.34 11.95
N GLU A 110 -9.38 -14.05 11.39
CA GLU A 110 -8.02 -14.20 11.92
C GLU A 110 -6.98 -13.91 10.82
N LEU A 111 -5.84 -13.35 11.20
CA LEU A 111 -4.71 -13.14 10.29
C LEU A 111 -4.02 -14.49 10.00
N PRO A 112 -3.81 -14.87 8.72
CA PRO A 112 -3.14 -16.10 8.37
C PRO A 112 -1.62 -15.99 8.62
N ASP A 113 -0.98 -17.08 9.04
CA ASP A 113 0.49 -17.16 9.08
C ASP A 113 1.03 -17.37 7.67
N CYS A 114 1.51 -16.30 7.03
CA CYS A 114 2.04 -16.40 5.67
C CYS A 114 3.47 -16.96 5.59
N GLY A 115 4.17 -17.11 6.72
CA GLY A 115 5.50 -17.73 6.76
C GLY A 115 5.50 -19.21 6.38
N GLN A 116 4.36 -19.90 6.54
CA GLN A 116 4.21 -21.32 6.22
C GLN A 116 4.42 -21.63 4.72
N TYR A 117 4.14 -20.67 3.84
CA TYR A 117 4.28 -20.83 2.38
C TYR A 117 5.72 -20.69 1.88
N SER A 118 6.67 -20.38 2.77
CA SER A 118 8.08 -20.26 2.41
C SER A 118 8.66 -21.54 1.81
N ASN A 119 8.11 -22.72 2.05
CA ASN A 119 8.62 -23.97 1.47
C ASN A 119 8.27 -24.15 -0.02
N GLU A 120 7.27 -23.43 -0.52
CA GLU A 120 6.76 -23.52 -1.91
C GLU A 120 7.44 -22.51 -2.85
N LEU A 121 8.22 -21.59 -2.29
CA LEU A 121 8.90 -20.51 -2.97
C LEU A 121 10.33 -20.88 -3.36
N ASP A 122 10.89 -20.20 -4.35
CA ASP A 122 12.33 -20.24 -4.59
C ASP A 122 13.11 -19.47 -3.50
N GLU A 123 14.43 -19.59 -3.47
CA GLU A 123 15.24 -18.97 -2.40
C GLU A 123 15.16 -17.43 -2.42
N GLU A 124 14.94 -16.81 -3.58
CA GLU A 124 14.81 -15.35 -3.71
C GLU A 124 13.45 -14.90 -3.16
N GLU A 125 12.37 -15.55 -3.61
CA GLU A 125 11.02 -15.34 -3.12
C GLU A 125 10.87 -15.62 -1.62
N LYS A 126 11.62 -16.58 -1.07
CA LYS A 126 11.70 -16.82 0.37
C LYS A 126 12.33 -15.67 1.13
N VAL A 127 13.42 -15.10 0.61
CA VAL A 127 14.06 -13.94 1.23
C VAL A 127 13.10 -12.75 1.19
N ASP A 128 12.49 -12.51 0.03
CA ASP A 128 11.49 -11.44 -0.15
C ASP A 128 10.29 -11.59 0.78
N LEU A 129 9.76 -12.82 0.94
CA LEU A 129 8.67 -13.10 1.86
C LEU A 129 9.10 -12.80 3.30
N LYS A 130 10.29 -13.24 3.73
CA LYS A 130 10.79 -12.98 5.08
C LYS A 130 11.10 -11.51 5.35
N HIS A 131 11.47 -10.73 4.34
CA HIS A 131 11.71 -9.30 4.49
C HIS A 131 10.41 -8.52 4.70
N ARG A 132 9.28 -9.02 4.17
CA ARG A 132 7.97 -8.36 4.21
C ARG A 132 7.03 -8.86 5.32
N LEU A 133 7.40 -9.94 6.03
CA LEU A 133 6.74 -10.43 7.24
C LEU A 133 7.21 -9.63 8.46
#